data_AF-M2RI67-F1
#
_entry.id   AF-M2RI67-F1
#
_cell.length_a   1.000
_cell.length_b   1.000
_cell.length_c   1.000
_cell.angle_alpha   90.00
_cell.angle_beta   90.00
_cell.angle_gamma   90.00
#
_symmetry.space_group_name_H-M   'P 1'
#
loop_
_entity.id
_entity.type
_entity.pdbx_description
1 polymer ?
#
loop_
_entity_poly.entity_id
_entity_poly.type
_entity_poly.pdbx_seq_one_letter_code
_entity_poly.pdbx_strand_id
1 'polypeptide(L)' 'MSAMDHFKSLSSRGTAAVKSAVEEITTTHKNTVTCIRPMKYDEAWNVLEFSTSGMDGNIAIWKA' A
#
# COMPACT_ATOMS: atom_id res chain seq x y z
N MET A 1 -26.16 -17.29 -6.74
CA MET A 1 -25.02 -16.35 -6.56
C MET A 1 -24.56 -16.50 -5.12
N SER A 2 -23.39 -17.09 -4.88
CA SER A 2 -22.90 -17.30 -3.51
C SER A 2 -22.24 -16.03 -2.96
N ALA A 3 -22.12 -15.92 -1.64
CA ALA A 3 -21.37 -14.83 -1.01
C ALA A 3 -19.91 -14.75 -1.52
N MET A 4 -19.33 -15.89 -1.89
CA MET A 4 -17.98 -15.96 -2.47
C MET A 4 -17.93 -15.38 -3.89
N ASP A 5 -18.96 -15.59 -4.70
CA ASP A 5 -19.06 -15.01 -6.05
C ASP A 5 -19.21 -13.48 -5.96
N HIS A 6 -20.01 -13.01 -5.00
CA HIS A 6 -20.17 -11.58 -4.75
C HIS A 6 -18.86 -10.94 -4.27
N PHE A 7 -18.15 -11.59 -3.34
CA PHE A 7 -16.83 -11.14 -2.89
C PHE A 7 -15.79 -11.06 -4.03
N LYS A 8 -15.70 -12.10 -4.87
CA LYS A 8 -14.82 -12.11 -6.05
C LYS A 8 -15.17 -10.98 -7.03
N SER A 9 -16.46 -10.73 -7.25
CA SER A 9 -16.90 -9.64 -8.13
C SER A 9 -16.49 -8.27 -7.60
N LEU A 10 -16.61 -8.02 -6.29
CA LEU A 10 -16.22 -6.76 -5.67
C LEU A 10 -14.69 -6.58 -5.64
N SER A 11 -13.95 -7.65 -5.38
CA SER A 11 -12.48 -7.66 -5.46
C SER A 11 -11.96 -7.41 -6.88
N SER A 12 -12.65 -7.91 -7.91
CA SER A 12 -12.23 -7.77 -9.31
C SER A 12 -12.42 -6.37 -9.92
N ARG A 13 -13.23 -5.49 -9.30
CA ARG A 13 -13.45 -4.12 -9.81
C ARG A 13 -12.27 -3.17 -9.51
N GLY A 14 -11.31 -3.59 -8.68
CA GLY A 14 -10.06 -2.85 -8.44
C GLY A 14 -9.01 -2.97 -9.56
N THR A 15 -9.18 -3.90 -10.50
CA THR A 15 -8.17 -4.20 -11.55
C THR A 15 -8.66 -4.00 -12.98
N ALA A 16 -9.95 -3.74 -13.19
CA ALA A 16 -10.56 -3.78 -14.52
C ALA A 16 -10.28 -2.55 -15.41
N ALA A 17 -9.89 -1.40 -14.85
CA ALA A 17 -9.62 -0.19 -15.62
C ALA A 17 -8.17 -0.05 -16.12
N VAL A 18 -7.26 -0.95 -15.73
CA VAL A 18 -5.82 -0.88 -16.07
C VAL A 18 -5.41 -2.13 -16.86
N LYS A 19 -6.07 -2.38 -18.00
CA LYS A 19 -5.71 -3.51 -18.90
C LYS A 19 -4.87 -3.12 -20.11
N SER A 20 -4.53 -1.85 -20.30
CA SER A 20 -3.75 -1.40 -21.48
C SER A 20 -2.50 -0.58 -21.17
N ALA A 21 -2.09 -0.50 -19.91
CA ALA A 21 -0.77 -0.05 -19.53
C ALA A 21 -0.33 -0.86 -18.32
N VAL A 22 0.31 -2.02 -18.55
CA VAL A 22 1.19 -2.58 -17.51
C VAL A 22 2.44 -1.71 -17.51
N GLU A 23 2.28 -0.44 -17.14
CA GLU A 23 3.40 0.30 -16.61
C GLU A 23 3.75 -0.42 -15.31
N GLU A 24 4.96 -0.96 -15.26
CA GLU A 24 5.51 -1.56 -14.06
C GLU A 24 5.27 -0.57 -12.92
N ILE A 25 4.48 -0.98 -11.92
CA ILE A 25 4.17 -0.13 -10.77
C ILE A 25 5.53 0.29 -10.19
N THR A 26 5.92 1.56 -10.32
CA THR A 26 7.26 2.03 -9.92
C THR A 26 7.35 2.39 -8.43
N THR A 27 6.23 2.34 -7.72
CA THR A 27 6.17 2.64 -6.28
C THR A 27 6.84 1.55 -5.45
N THR A 28 7.38 1.92 -4.29
CA THR A 28 8.03 0.98 -3.37
C THR A 28 7.10 -0.16 -2.96
N HIS A 29 5.84 0.16 -2.64
CA HIS A 29 4.82 -0.85 -2.41
C HIS A 29 4.09 -1.20 -3.71
N LYS A 30 3.85 -2.50 -3.94
CA LYS A 30 3.12 -3.01 -5.12
C LYS A 30 1.67 -3.39 -4.79
N ASN A 31 1.26 -3.17 -3.55
CA ASN A 31 -0.10 -3.36 -3.07
C ASN A 31 -0.41 -2.31 -1.99
N THR A 32 -1.62 -2.33 -1.46
CA THR A 32 -2.12 -1.38 -0.48
C THR A 32 -1.22 -1.32 0.76
N VAL A 33 -0.78 -0.12 1.11
CA VAL A 33 -0.12 0.17 2.40
C VAL A 33 -1.19 0.14 3.49
N THR A 34 -0.94 -0.63 4.56
CA THR A 34 -1.90 -0.85 5.65
C THR A 34 -1.51 -0.16 6.93
N CYS A 35 -0.25 0.26 7.08
CA CYS A 35 0.21 0.97 8.26
C CYS A 35 1.34 1.93 7.95
N ILE A 36 1.35 3.05 8.69
CA ILE A 36 2.42 4.03 8.74
C ILE A 36 2.77 4.24 10.21
N ARG A 37 4.06 4.17 10.57
CA ARG A 37 4.52 4.33 11.95
C ARG A 37 5.74 5.25 12.02
N PRO A 38 5.69 6.37 12.75
CA PRO A 38 6.88 7.15 13.07
C PRO A 38 7.91 6.31 13.82
N MET A 39 9.19 6.53 13.55
CA MET A 39 10.30 5.81 14.19
C MET A 39 11.29 6.75 14.87
N LYS A 40 11.51 7.94 14.32
CA LYS A 40 12.47 8.91 14.84
C LYS A 40 11.87 10.29 14.84
N TYR A 41 12.17 11.05 15.89
CA TYR A 41 11.73 12.43 16.07
C TYR A 41 12.93 13.33 16.33
N ASP A 42 12.77 14.63 16.06
CA ASP A 42 13.68 15.67 16.56
C ASP A 42 13.28 16.13 17.98
N GLU A 43 14.02 17.09 18.54
CA GLU A 43 13.76 17.65 19.87
C GLU A 43 12.42 18.40 19.97
N ALA A 44 11.89 18.86 18.84
CA ALA A 44 10.60 19.54 18.73
C ALA A 44 9.44 18.57 18.42
N TRP A 45 9.69 17.25 18.49
CA TRP A 45 8.73 16.18 18.18
C TRP A 45 8.26 16.12 16.71
N ASN A 46 9.01 16.70 15.78
CA ASN A 46 8.77 16.47 14.36
C ASN A 46 9.28 15.08 13.97
N VAL A 47 8.52 14.36 13.15
CA VAL A 47 8.93 13.06 12.63
C VAL A 47 10.08 13.26 11.64
N LEU A 48 11.22 12.62 11.89
CA LEU A 48 12.38 12.60 10.99
C LEU A 48 12.41 11.33 10.14
N GLU A 49 11.94 10.22 10.68
CA GLU A 49 11.87 8.93 9.97
C GLU A 49 10.58 8.19 10.33
N PHE A 50 10.00 7.52 9.34
CA PHE A 50 8.82 6.68 9.52
C PHE A 50 8.93 5.41 8.68
N SER A 51 8.16 4.39 9.06
CA SER A 51 8.05 3.14 8.31
C SER A 51 6.65 2.98 7.72
N THR A 52 6.57 2.29 6.59
CA THR A 52 5.32 1.83 5.98
C THR A 52 5.33 0.32 5.85
N SER A 53 4.19 -0.34 6.07
CA SER A 53 3.99 -1.76 5.80
C SER A 53 2.75 -1.97 4.94
N GLY A 54 2.80 -2.91 3.99
CA GLY A 54 1.70 -3.17 3.07
C GLY A 54 1.28 -4.63 2.97
N MET A 55 0.16 -4.88 2.28
CA MET A 55 -0.31 -6.23 1.94
C MET A 55 0.62 -6.96 0.96
N ASP A 56 1.57 -6.26 0.36
CA ASP A 56 2.65 -6.84 -0.44
C ASP A 56 3.75 -7.49 0.43
N GLY A 57 3.65 -7.41 1.76
CA GLY A 57 4.63 -7.99 2.69
C GLY A 57 5.90 -7.13 2.84
N ASN A 58 5.99 -6.01 2.14
CA ASN A 58 7.13 -5.11 2.25
C ASN A 58 7.03 -4.24 3.51
N ILE A 59 8.19 -3.92 4.08
CA ILE A 59 8.36 -2.85 5.06
C ILE A 59 9.42 -1.89 4.51
N ALA A 60 9.07 -0.62 4.39
CA ALA A 60 9.98 0.43 3.91
C ALA A 60 10.19 1.49 4.98
N ILE A 61 11.40 2.05 5.05
CA ILE A 61 11.76 3.15 5.94
C ILE A 61 12.01 4.40 5.09
N TRP A 62 11.46 5.52 5.53
CA TRP A 62 11.46 6.79 4.83
C TRP A 62 12.04 7.86 5.73
N LYS A 63 12.81 8.79 5.14
CA LYS A 63 13.15 10.07 5.76
C LYS A 63 12.05 11.07 5.43
N ALA A 64 11.57 11.78 6.44
CA ALA A 64 10.54 12.81 6.30
C ALA A 64 11.11 14.09 5.68
#